data_AF-A0A4Q7WZ98-F1
#
_entry.id   AF-A0A4Q7WZ98-F1
#
_cell.length_a   1.000
_cell.length_b   1.000
_cell.length_c   1.000
_cell.angle_alpha   90.00
_cell.angle_beta   90.00
_cell.angle_gamma   90.00
#
_symmetry.space_group_name_H-M   'P 1'
#
loop_
_entity.id
_entity.type
_entity.pdbx_description
1 polymer ?
#
loop_
_entity_poly.entity_id
_entity_poly.type
_entity_poly.pdbx_seq_one_letter_code
_entity_poly.pdbx_strand_id
1 'polypeptide(L)'
;MPARPKELSVSQLSGFMQKNTTTGRGANGRPQWLAENAGSVRRVVLFAQNFKSRDFLRCDAVLFGSAHDWMFSVDVTLADFDELPDMSVQDSLLLLRDFLLNIHVLPLDDDLSRSAPPSLSGDTESRRAADL
;
A
#
# COMPACT_ATOMS: atom_id res chain seq x y z
N MET A 1 -15.62 10.21 1.23
CA MET A 1 -15.04 9.32 0.20
C MET A 1 -13.54 9.26 0.42
N PRO A 2 -12.89 8.09 0.30
CA PRO A 2 -11.43 8.05 0.26
C PRO A 2 -10.93 8.92 -0.90
N ALA A 3 -9.85 9.67 -0.68
CA ALA A 3 -9.31 10.53 -1.71
C ALA A 3 -8.81 9.67 -2.88
N ARG A 4 -9.03 10.14 -4.12
CA ARG A 4 -8.52 9.44 -5.30
C ARG A 4 -6.99 9.47 -5.26
N PRO A 5 -6.31 8.38 -5.68
CA PRO A 5 -4.86 8.42 -5.74
C PRO A 5 -4.42 9.46 -6.76
N LYS A 6 -3.31 10.11 -6.46
CA LYS A 6 -2.77 11.22 -7.24
C LYS A 6 -1.53 10.77 -7.98
N GLU A 7 -1.37 11.20 -9.22
CA GLU A 7 -0.13 10.98 -9.98
C GLU A 7 0.73 12.25 -9.91
N LEU A 8 2.04 12.07 -9.78
CA LEU A 8 2.99 13.17 -9.68
C LEU A 8 4.35 12.80 -10.25
N SER A 9 5.14 13.83 -10.54
CA SER A 9 6.53 13.69 -10.95
C SER A 9 7.45 13.41 -9.74
N VAL A 10 8.62 12.82 -10.03
CA VAL A 10 9.71 12.67 -9.04
C VAL A 10 10.12 14.02 -8.45
N SER A 11 10.13 15.09 -9.24
CA SER A 11 10.46 16.44 -8.77
C SER A 11 9.43 16.99 -7.76
N GLN A 12 8.14 16.75 -7.99
CA GLN A 12 7.09 17.14 -7.04
C GLN A 12 7.22 16.36 -5.74
N LEU A 13 7.43 15.04 -5.82
CA LEU A 13 7.65 14.20 -4.64
C LEU A 13 8.88 14.67 -3.84
N SER A 14 9.98 14.98 -4.52
CA SER A 14 11.19 15.53 -3.90
C SER A 14 10.91 16.86 -3.20
N GLY A 15 10.11 17.75 -3.80
CA GLY A 15 9.67 19.00 -3.20
C GLY A 15 8.90 18.79 -1.88
N PHE A 16 7.99 17.82 -1.82
CA PHE A 16 7.27 17.48 -0.59
C PHE A 16 8.22 16.94 0.49
N MET A 17 9.14 16.04 0.14
CA MET A 17 10.12 15.52 1.09
C MET A 17 11.01 16.63 1.65
N GLN A 18 11.46 17.56 0.80
CA GLN A 18 12.30 18.68 1.21
C GLN A 18 11.57 19.59 2.20
N LYS A 19 10.30 19.96 1.92
CA LYS A 19 9.46 20.73 2.86
C LYS A 19 9.36 20.04 4.23
N ASN A 20 9.17 18.72 4.26
CA ASN A 20 9.06 17.95 5.50
C ASN A 20 10.40 17.87 6.25
N THR A 21 11.50 17.65 5.55
CA THR A 21 12.85 17.64 6.14
C THR A 21 13.19 19.00 6.75
N THR A 22 12.92 20.11 6.06
CA THR A 22 13.20 21.46 6.57
C THR A 22 12.36 21.80 7.79
N THR A 23 11.09 21.36 7.83
CA THR A 23 10.19 21.62 8.96
C THR A 23 10.39 20.64 10.13
N GLY A 24 11.13 19.55 9.92
CA GLY A 24 11.41 18.53 10.93
C GLY A 24 10.16 17.75 11.37
N ARG A 25 9.15 17.64 10.51
CA ARG A 25 7.83 17.12 10.89
C ARG A 25 7.43 15.90 10.06
N GLY A 26 7.14 14.81 10.77
CA GLY A 26 6.32 13.72 10.24
C GLY A 26 7.07 12.70 9.38
N ALA A 27 6.33 12.02 8.50
CA ALA A 27 6.91 11.08 7.55
C ALA A 27 7.59 11.86 6.42
N ASN A 28 8.93 11.88 6.42
CA ASN A 28 9.72 12.63 5.43
C ASN A 28 9.98 11.83 4.13
N GLY A 29 9.43 10.62 4.00
CA GLY A 29 9.75 9.72 2.89
C GLY A 29 11.18 9.18 2.96
N ARG A 30 11.86 9.18 1.81
CA ARG A 30 13.22 8.67 1.61
C ARG A 30 14.02 9.58 0.65
N PRO A 31 14.34 10.82 1.06
CA PRO A 31 14.94 11.82 0.16
C PRO A 31 16.29 11.39 -0.42
N GLN A 32 17.17 10.78 0.39
CA GLN A 32 18.46 10.28 -0.08
C GLN A 32 18.29 9.17 -1.12
N TRP A 33 17.43 8.18 -0.81
CA TRP A 33 17.14 7.09 -1.74
C TRP A 33 16.56 7.62 -3.06
N LEU A 34 15.63 8.59 -2.99
CA LEU A 34 15.04 9.19 -4.18
C LEU A 34 16.08 9.92 -5.03
N ALA A 35 17.03 10.62 -4.42
CA ALA A 35 18.13 11.26 -5.14
C ALA A 35 19.03 10.25 -5.87
N GLU A 36 19.31 9.11 -5.25
CA GLU A 36 20.15 8.04 -5.83
C GLU A 36 19.42 7.24 -6.92
N ASN A 37 18.08 7.13 -6.84
CA ASN A 37 17.29 6.23 -7.68
C ASN A 37 16.33 6.95 -8.63
N ALA A 38 16.27 8.29 -8.65
CA ALA A 38 15.32 9.06 -9.45
C ALA A 38 15.26 8.63 -10.93
N GLY A 39 16.42 8.31 -11.52
CA GLY A 39 16.52 7.91 -12.93
C GLY A 39 15.91 6.53 -13.26
N SER A 40 15.66 5.68 -12.26
CA SER A 40 15.03 4.37 -12.45
C SER A 40 13.51 4.38 -12.24
N VAL A 41 12.97 5.48 -11.71
CA VAL A 41 11.54 5.66 -11.43
C VAL A 41 10.82 6.08 -12.71
N ARG A 42 9.84 5.27 -13.13
CA ARG A 42 9.01 5.55 -14.31
C ARG A 42 7.72 6.29 -13.95
N ARG A 43 7.14 5.99 -12.80
CA ARG A 43 5.86 6.55 -12.36
C ARG A 43 5.82 6.68 -10.84
N VAL A 44 5.13 7.70 -10.34
CA VAL A 44 4.88 7.88 -8.91
C VAL A 44 3.38 8.08 -8.69
N VAL A 45 2.82 7.35 -7.72
CA VAL A 45 1.42 7.47 -7.31
C VAL A 45 1.37 7.69 -5.79
N LEU A 46 0.59 8.67 -5.35
CA LEU A 46 0.30 8.93 -3.94
C LEU A 46 -1.07 8.40 -3.57
N PHE A 47 -1.12 7.59 -2.51
CA PHE A 47 -2.34 7.12 -1.88
C PHE A 47 -2.51 7.79 -0.52
N ALA A 48 -3.59 8.55 -0.33
CA ALA A 48 -3.91 9.08 0.98
C ALA A 48 -4.39 7.95 1.91
N GLN A 49 -3.68 7.72 3.02
CA GLN A 49 -4.07 6.73 4.02
C GLN A 49 -5.05 7.33 5.03
N ASN A 50 -4.63 8.41 5.70
CA ASN A 50 -5.39 9.07 6.75
C ASN A 50 -4.92 10.52 6.95
N PHE A 51 -5.67 11.25 7.77
CA PHE A 51 -5.23 12.53 8.30
C PHE A 51 -4.17 12.30 9.38
N LYS A 52 -3.00 12.89 9.20
CA LYS A 52 -1.97 12.96 10.24
C LYS A 52 -2.26 14.12 11.21
N SER A 53 -2.81 15.21 10.69
CA SER A 53 -3.36 16.32 11.48
C SER A 53 -4.41 17.07 10.64
N ARG A 54 -4.96 18.18 11.18
CA ARG A 54 -5.96 18.99 10.48
C ARG A 54 -5.55 19.40 9.07
N ASP A 55 -4.27 19.68 8.84
CA ASP A 55 -3.77 20.26 7.59
C ASP A 55 -2.86 19.30 6.80
N PHE A 56 -2.69 18.06 7.27
CA PHE A 56 -1.74 17.10 6.69
C PHE A 56 -2.36 15.71 6.52
N LEU A 57 -2.11 15.12 5.36
CA LEU A 57 -2.36 13.71 5.06
C LEU A 57 -1.09 12.90 5.23
N ARG A 58 -1.20 11.69 5.79
CA ARG A 58 -0.19 10.67 5.56
C ARG A 58 -0.52 9.96 4.26
N CYS A 59 0.43 9.94 3.35
CA CYS A 59 0.30 9.27 2.08
C CYS A 59 1.33 8.14 1.96
N ASP A 60 1.00 7.10 1.22
CA ASP A 60 1.99 6.19 0.65
C ASP A 60 2.40 6.70 -0.72
N ALA A 61 3.69 6.96 -0.91
CA ALA A 61 4.28 7.15 -2.22
C ALA A 61 4.68 5.79 -2.77
N VAL A 62 4.03 5.35 -3.83
CA VAL A 62 4.36 4.16 -4.59
C VAL A 62 5.12 4.58 -5.84
N LEU A 63 6.32 4.05 -6.02
CA LEU A 63 7.21 4.36 -7.14
C LEU A 63 7.38 3.10 -7.98
N PHE A 64 6.92 3.18 -9.23
CA PHE A 64 7.06 2.10 -10.19
C PHE A 64 8.39 2.25 -10.93
N GLY A 65 9.29 1.30 -10.70
CA GLY A 65 10.64 1.35 -11.23
C GLY A 65 10.82 0.53 -12.50
N SER A 66 12.03 0.55 -13.05
CA SER A 66 12.38 -0.31 -14.19
C SER A 66 12.63 -1.77 -13.80
N ALA A 67 13.06 -2.01 -12.57
CA ALA A 67 13.41 -3.34 -12.05
C ALA A 67 12.59 -3.75 -10.83
N HIS A 68 12.33 -2.79 -9.94
CA HIS A 68 11.60 -3.00 -8.68
C HIS A 68 10.69 -1.82 -8.40
N ASP A 69 9.56 -2.12 -7.77
CA ASP A 69 8.64 -1.12 -7.25
C ASP A 69 8.93 -0.87 -5.77
N TRP A 70 8.72 0.38 -5.35
CA TRP A 70 9.06 0.83 -3.99
C TRP A 70 7.89 1.56 -3.36
N MET A 71 7.80 1.49 -2.04
CA MET A 71 6.79 2.20 -1.28
C MET A 71 7.36 2.77 0.01
N PHE A 72 7.01 4.00 0.34
CA PHE A 72 7.26 4.59 1.65
C PHE A 72 6.22 5.66 1.97
N SER A 73 6.04 5.95 3.25
CA SER A 73 5.11 6.99 3.67
C SER A 73 5.74 8.39 3.60
N VAL A 74 4.97 9.36 3.16
CA VAL A 74 5.30 10.79 3.13
C VAL A 74 4.09 11.59 3.59
N ASP A 75 4.32 12.58 4.46
CA ASP A 75 3.26 13.51 4.85
C ASP A 75 3.13 14.59 3.77
N VAL A 76 1.91 14.93 3.38
CA VAL A 76 1.63 15.97 2.37
C VAL A 76 0.60 16.92 2.96
N THR A 77 0.74 18.23 2.73
CA THR A 77 -0.31 19.18 3.17
C THR A 77 -1.58 18.93 2.37
N LEU A 78 -2.75 19.21 2.94
CA LEU A 78 -4.00 19.10 2.19
C LEU A 78 -4.00 19.96 0.93
N ALA A 79 -3.48 21.19 1.04
CA ALA A 79 -3.37 22.10 -0.09
C ALA A 79 -2.47 21.53 -1.21
N ASP A 80 -1.26 21.06 -0.86
CA ASP A 80 -0.35 20.45 -1.82
C ASP A 80 -0.98 19.19 -2.47
N PHE A 81 -1.75 18.40 -1.71
CA PHE A 81 -2.40 17.19 -2.21
C PHE A 81 -3.56 17.52 -3.17
N ASP A 82 -4.37 18.53 -2.85
CA ASP A 82 -5.52 18.95 -3.65
C ASP A 82 -5.11 19.54 -5.01
N GLU A 83 -3.91 20.15 -5.08
CA GLU A 83 -3.33 20.68 -6.32
C GLU A 83 -2.86 19.58 -7.29
N LEU A 84 -2.65 18.35 -6.82
CA LEU A 84 -2.22 17.25 -7.68
C LEU A 84 -3.36 16.76 -8.57
N PRO A 85 -3.06 16.36 -9.82
CA PRO A 85 -4.07 15.77 -10.70
C PRO A 85 -4.56 14.44 -10.12
N ASP A 86 -5.88 14.26 -10.14
CA ASP A 86 -6.47 12.95 -9.87
C ASP A 86 -6.05 11.96 -10.95
N MET A 87 -5.67 10.76 -10.54
CA MET A 87 -5.55 9.66 -11.46
C MET A 87 -6.93 9.30 -12.00
N SER A 88 -7.03 9.00 -13.30
CA SER A 88 -8.29 8.60 -13.89
C SER A 88 -8.80 7.29 -13.28
N VAL A 89 -10.11 7.05 -13.35
CA VAL A 89 -10.69 5.77 -12.89
C VAL A 89 -10.10 4.60 -13.67
N GLN A 90 -9.91 4.77 -14.98
CA GLN A 90 -9.33 3.75 -15.84
C GLN A 90 -7.90 3.41 -15.43
N ASP A 91 -7.05 4.42 -15.20
CA ASP A 91 -5.66 4.20 -14.77
C ASP A 91 -5.59 3.57 -13.38
N SER A 92 -6.54 3.93 -12.49
CA SER A 92 -6.64 3.33 -11.16
C SER A 92 -7.00 1.83 -11.24
N LEU A 93 -7.90 1.46 -12.16
CA LEU A 93 -8.27 0.05 -12.37
C LEU A 93 -7.13 -0.75 -13.01
N LEU A 94 -6.38 -0.15 -13.94
CA LEU A 94 -5.19 -0.77 -14.53
C LEU A 94 -4.12 -1.01 -13.46
N LEU A 95 -3.87 -0.01 -12.61
CA LEU A 95 -2.93 -0.14 -11.49
C LEU A 95 -3.33 -1.25 -10.52
N LEU A 96 -4.62 -1.32 -10.16
CA LEU A 96 -5.15 -2.37 -9.30
C LEU A 96 -5.02 -3.76 -9.94
N ARG A 97 -5.35 -3.87 -11.24
CA ARG A 97 -5.17 -5.10 -12.00
C ARG A 97 -3.72 -5.55 -11.99
N ASP A 98 -2.79 -4.66 -12.30
CA ASP A 98 -1.36 -5.00 -12.36
C ASP A 98 -0.83 -5.37 -10.99
N PHE A 99 -1.26 -4.69 -9.93
CA PHE A 99 -0.94 -5.06 -8.55
C PHE A 99 -1.46 -6.47 -8.21
N LEU A 100 -2.73 -6.76 -8.48
CA LEU A 100 -3.34 -8.06 -8.18
C LEU A 100 -2.75 -9.22 -8.99
N LEU A 101 -2.32 -8.98 -10.23
CA LEU A 101 -1.72 -10.01 -11.07
C LEU A 101 -0.26 -10.28 -10.71
N ASN A 102 0.44 -9.30 -10.14
CA ASN A 102 1.86 -9.42 -9.79
C ASN A 102 2.10 -9.52 -8.28
N ILE A 103 1.04 -9.62 -7.47
CA ILE A 103 1.18 -9.76 -6.03
C ILE A 103 1.87 -11.09 -5.73
N HIS A 104 3.07 -11.00 -5.16
CA HIS A 104 3.73 -12.16 -4.60
C HIS A 104 3.11 -12.36 -3.21
N VAL A 105 2.19 -13.32 -3.09
CA VAL A 105 1.64 -13.69 -1.79
C VAL A 105 2.80 -14.20 -0.94
N LEU A 106 3.11 -13.50 0.16
CA LEU A 106 4.08 -13.99 1.12
C LEU A 106 3.64 -15.39 1.56
N PRO A 107 4.47 -16.42 1.42
CA PRO A 107 4.15 -17.73 1.96
C PRO A 107 3.87 -17.59 3.47
N LEU A 108 2.81 -18.26 3.94
CA LEU A 108 2.51 -18.33 5.37
C LEU A 108 3.71 -18.96 6.08
N ASP A 109 4.08 -18.42 7.25
CA ASP A 109 5.07 -19.06 8.10
C ASP A 109 4.67 -20.52 8.35
N ASP A 110 5.63 -21.45 8.23
CA ASP A 110 5.40 -22.90 8.30
C ASP A 110 4.66 -23.35 9.58
N ASP A 111 4.66 -22.53 10.64
CA ASP A 111 4.01 -22.82 11.92
C ASP A 111 2.47 -22.76 11.89
N LEU A 112 1.86 -22.12 10.90
CA LEU A 112 0.39 -22.16 10.75
C LEU A 112 -0.12 -23.45 10.10
N SER A 113 0.75 -24.20 9.41
CA SER A 113 0.43 -25.48 8.77
C SER A 113 0.36 -26.65 9.76
N ARG A 114 0.82 -26.46 11.01
CA ARG A 114 0.79 -27.49 12.07
C ARG A 114 -0.43 -27.45 12.97
N SER A 115 -1.28 -26.44 12.84
CA SER A 115 -2.59 -26.46 13.50
C SER A 115 -3.53 -27.32 12.67
N ALA A 116 -3.32 -28.64 12.71
CA ALA A 116 -4.30 -29.59 12.20
C ALA A 116 -5.67 -29.20 12.79
N PRO A 117 -6.74 -29.11 11.98
CA PRO A 117 -8.07 -29.00 12.55
C PRO A 117 -8.24 -30.15 13.56
N PRO A 118 -8.85 -29.93 14.73
CA PRO A 118 -9.13 -31.02 15.64
C PRO A 118 -9.87 -32.09 14.84
N SER A 119 -9.28 -33.28 14.80
CA SER A 119 -9.92 -34.46 14.23
C SER A 119 -11.32 -34.55 14.81
N LEU A 120 -12.33 -34.44 13.95
CA LEU A 120 -13.72 -34.76 14.29
C LEU A 120 -13.80 -36.28 14.52
N SER A 121 -13.22 -36.74 15.64
CA SER A 121 -13.56 -38.01 16.25
C SER A 121 -14.72 -37.74 17.19
N GLY A 122 -15.92 -37.93 16.66
CA GLY A 122 -17.18 -37.80 17.39
C GLY A 122 -18.27 -38.57 16.65
N ASP A 123 -18.26 -39.88 16.89
CA ASP A 123 -19.43 -40.76 16.94
C ASP A 123 -20.31 -40.90 15.69
N THR A 124 -19.84 -41.72 14.74
CA THR A 124 -20.75 -42.57 13.95
C THR A 124 -20.70 -43.99 14.49
N GLU A 125 -21.45 -44.26 15.56
CA GLU A 125 -21.85 -45.63 15.91
C GLU A 125 -23.32 -45.70 16.34
N SER A 126 -24.11 -46.32 15.46
CA SER A 126 -25.28 -47.16 15.77
C SER A 126 -26.42 -46.59 16.64
N ARG A 127 -27.29 -45.79 16.02
CA ARG A 127 -28.75 -45.92 16.24
C ARG A 127 -29.32 -47.00 15.32
N ARG A 128 -29.15 -48.27 15.68
CA ARG A 128 -29.97 -49.41 15.20
C ARG A 128 -29.92 -50.53 16.23
N ALA A 129 -30.84 -50.49 17.19
CA ALA A 129 -31.42 -51.66 17.87
C ALA A 129 -32.42 -51.18 18.94
N ALA A 130 -33.64 -50.87 18.52
CA ALA A 130 -34.85 -50.90 19.36
C ALA A 130 -36.07 -50.87 18.43
N ASP A 131 -36.26 -51.96 17.70
CA ASP A 131 -37.55 -52.40 17.15
C ASP A 131 -37.47 -53.93 17.12
N LEU A 132 -37.87 -54.54 18.24
CA LEU A 132 -38.54 -55.83 18.45
C LEU A 132 -38.43 -56.26 19.92
#